data_AF-T1ABJ8-F1
#
_entry.id   AF-T1ABJ8-F1
#
_cell.length_a   1.000
_cell.length_b   1.000
_cell.length_c   1.000
_cell.angle_alpha   90.00
_cell.angle_beta   90.00
_cell.angle_gamma   90.00
#
_symmetry.space_group_name_H-M   'P 1'
#
loop_
_entity.id
_entity.type
_entity.pdbx_description
1 polymer ?
#
loop_
_entity_poly.entity_id
_entity_poly.type
_entity_poly.pdbx_seq_one_letter_code
_entity_poly.pdbx_strand_id
1 'polypeptide(L)'
;AQTLDNEDYNAMRTVSIRVAEAIDLVGECNVQFALNPSNREFYVIETNPRMSRSSALASKATGYPLAYVSAKLGLGYKLYEVMNEVSKATSAFFEPSLDYITVKIPRWDLTKFDSSNSGLGTEMKSIGEVMAIGRSFEESMQKAVRMLDIGEPGLVGGKVYNSSMNKEEITAALKSRKPYWFLYAAKAF
;
A
#
# COMPACT_ATOMS: atom_id res chain seq x y z
N ALA A 1 1.01 10.31 9.85
CA ALA A 1 1.21 8.89 9.47
C ALA A 1 0.62 7.98 10.54
N GLN A 2 0.38 6.69 10.25
CA GLN A 2 -0.27 5.79 11.21
C GLN A 2 0.68 5.32 12.34
N THR A 3 1.90 4.94 11.98
CA THR A 3 2.91 4.44 12.95
C THR A 3 4.32 5.03 12.74
N LEU A 4 4.45 6.03 11.86
CA LEU A 4 5.69 6.79 11.68
C LEU A 4 5.56 8.10 12.44
N ASP A 5 6.62 8.48 13.15
CA ASP A 5 6.71 9.82 13.70
C ASP A 5 7.05 10.85 12.60
N ASN A 6 7.00 12.13 12.96
CA ASN A 6 7.25 13.21 12.01
C ASN A 6 8.72 13.27 11.58
N GLU A 7 9.65 12.81 12.41
CA GLU A 7 11.09 12.87 12.12
C GLU A 7 11.44 11.82 11.05
N ASP A 8 11.03 10.57 11.26
CA ASP A 8 11.22 9.46 10.32
C ASP A 8 10.56 9.76 8.97
N TYR A 9 9.32 10.27 8.99
CA TYR A 9 8.60 10.63 7.78
C TYR A 9 9.36 11.68 6.94
N ASN A 10 9.81 12.78 7.58
CA ASN A 10 10.48 13.86 6.86
C ASN A 10 11.91 13.48 6.43
N ALA A 11 12.61 12.65 7.21
CA ALA A 11 13.91 12.13 6.84
C ALA A 11 13.83 11.27 5.56
N MET A 12 12.90 10.31 5.52
CA MET A 12 12.68 9.47 4.32
C MET A 12 12.16 10.27 3.13
N ARG A 13 11.28 11.26 3.35
CA ARG A 13 10.83 12.19 2.30
C ARG A 13 12.00 12.94 1.67
N THR A 14 12.90 13.49 2.50
CA THR A 14 14.09 14.22 2.05
C THR A 14 15.03 13.32 1.24
N VAL A 15 15.26 12.09 1.70
CA VAL A 15 16.07 11.11 0.96
C VAL A 15 15.42 10.73 -0.37
N SER A 16 14.08 10.59 -0.41
CA SER A 16 13.36 10.30 -1.66
C SER A 16 13.57 11.39 -2.72
N ILE A 17 13.55 12.66 -2.32
CA ILE A 17 13.84 13.80 -3.20
C ILE A 17 15.28 13.71 -3.71
N ARG A 18 16.26 13.47 -2.82
CA ARG A 18 17.67 13.32 -3.19
C ARG A 18 17.91 12.15 -4.16
N VAL A 19 17.18 11.04 -4.00
CA VAL A 19 17.23 9.90 -4.93
C VAL A 19 16.72 10.32 -6.32
N ALA A 20 15.62 11.07 -6.39
CA ALA A 20 15.08 11.57 -7.65
C ALA A 20 16.05 12.55 -8.35
N GLU A 21 16.68 13.45 -7.59
CA GLU A 21 17.70 14.38 -8.09
C GLU A 21 18.94 13.63 -8.61
N ALA A 22 19.41 12.62 -7.88
CA ALA A 22 20.62 11.86 -8.25
C ALA A 22 20.49 11.07 -9.56
N ILE A 23 19.27 10.81 -10.03
CA ILE A 23 18.99 10.12 -11.30
C ILE A 23 18.44 11.07 -12.37
N ASP A 24 18.49 12.39 -12.14
CA ASP A 24 17.93 13.41 -13.02
C ASP A 24 16.48 13.11 -13.44
N LEU A 25 15.65 12.70 -12.48
CA LEU A 25 14.31 12.21 -12.76
C LEU A 25 13.42 13.30 -13.39
N VAL A 26 12.86 12.98 -14.55
CA VAL A 26 11.76 13.74 -15.17
C VAL A 26 10.53 12.84 -15.25
N GLY A 27 9.52 13.12 -14.43
CA GLY A 27 8.29 12.34 -14.36
C GLY A 27 7.99 11.82 -12.96
N GLU A 28 7.67 10.54 -12.85
CA GLU A 28 7.31 9.88 -11.60
C GLU A 28 8.24 8.69 -11.29
N CYS A 29 8.48 8.46 -10.00
CA CYS A 29 9.18 7.28 -9.53
C CYS A 29 8.61 6.79 -8.19
N ASN A 30 8.88 5.53 -7.87
CA ASN A 30 8.63 4.95 -6.56
C ASN A 30 9.93 4.57 -5.86
N VAL A 31 10.14 5.04 -4.63
CA VAL A 31 11.28 4.69 -3.77
C VAL A 31 10.79 3.81 -2.61
N GLN A 32 11.51 2.72 -2.32
CA GLN A 32 11.20 1.81 -1.22
C GLN A 32 12.27 1.86 -0.14
N PHE A 33 11.84 1.82 1.12
CA PHE A 33 12.70 1.92 2.30
C PHE A 33 12.51 0.73 3.23
N ALA A 34 13.58 0.35 3.93
CA ALA A 34 13.53 -0.45 5.15
C ALA A 34 13.86 0.45 6.34
N LEU A 35 12.96 0.57 7.32
CA LEU A 35 13.14 1.36 8.54
C LEU A 35 13.24 0.42 9.75
N ASN A 36 14.26 0.61 10.57
CA ASN A 36 14.41 -0.08 11.86
C ASN A 36 13.64 0.69 12.95
N PRO A 37 12.59 0.09 13.55
CA PRO A 37 11.73 0.78 14.50
C PRO A 37 12.39 1.07 15.86
N SER A 38 13.52 0.42 16.18
CA SER A 38 14.16 0.56 17.49
C SER A 38 15.21 1.67 17.54
N ASN A 39 15.85 1.99 16.41
CA ASN A 39 16.96 2.94 16.35
C ASN A 39 16.82 3.97 15.21
N ARG A 40 15.70 3.97 14.48
CA ARG A 40 15.38 4.87 13.35
C ARG A 40 16.33 4.79 12.14
N GLU A 41 17.23 3.82 12.12
CA GLU A 41 18.09 3.57 10.97
C GLU A 41 17.25 3.11 9.78
N PHE A 42 17.48 3.70 8.60
CA PHE A 42 16.77 3.29 7.40
C PHE A 42 17.68 3.17 6.18
N TYR A 43 17.25 2.33 5.25
CA TYR A 43 17.95 2.01 4.02
C TYR A 43 17.02 2.20 2.82
N VAL A 44 17.54 2.77 1.74
CA VAL A 44 16.88 2.71 0.42
C VAL A 44 17.08 1.30 -0.13
N ILE A 45 15.98 0.61 -0.45
CA ILE A 45 16.01 -0.74 -1.03
C ILE A 45 16.13 -0.65 -2.55
N GLU A 46 15.21 0.06 -3.18
CA GLU A 46 15.16 0.25 -4.62
C GLU A 46 14.46 1.55 -5.01
N THR A 47 14.72 2.01 -6.23
CA THR A 47 13.95 3.05 -6.91
C THR A 47 13.46 2.53 -8.26
N ASN A 48 12.20 2.81 -8.58
CA ASN A 48 11.57 2.48 -9.84
C ASN A 48 11.24 3.79 -10.58
N PRO A 49 12.10 4.28 -11.49
CA PRO A 49 11.86 5.51 -12.26
C PRO A 49 10.87 5.29 -13.40
N ARG A 50 9.68 4.81 -13.04
CA ARG A 50 8.57 4.52 -13.94
C ARG A 50 7.28 4.44 -13.14
N MET A 51 6.17 4.57 -13.86
CA MET A 51 4.86 4.24 -13.31
C MET A 51 4.85 2.81 -12.76
N SER A 52 4.30 2.67 -11.56
CA SER A 52 4.20 1.40 -10.85
C SER A 52 2.76 1.10 -10.46
N ARG A 53 2.51 -0.14 -10.01
CA ARG A 53 1.21 -0.51 -9.40
C ARG A 53 0.92 0.35 -8.17
N SER A 54 1.97 0.70 -7.41
CA SER A 54 1.88 1.63 -6.28
C SER A 54 1.50 3.04 -6.72
N SER A 55 1.95 3.51 -7.89
CA SER A 55 1.59 4.82 -8.45
C SER A 55 0.12 4.90 -8.84
N ALA A 56 -0.43 3.82 -9.43
CA ALA A 56 -1.87 3.72 -9.72
C ALA A 56 -2.70 3.77 -8.43
N LEU A 57 -2.30 3.00 -7.41
CA LEU A 57 -2.92 3.03 -6.09
C LEU A 57 -2.85 4.42 -5.46
N ALA A 58 -1.68 5.07 -5.46
CA ALA A 58 -1.49 6.41 -4.91
C ALA A 58 -2.37 7.44 -5.63
N SER A 59 -2.53 7.33 -6.95
CA SER A 59 -3.40 8.22 -7.71
C SER A 59 -4.87 8.08 -7.31
N LYS A 60 -5.32 6.85 -7.05
CA LYS A 60 -6.69 6.59 -6.56
C LYS A 60 -6.87 7.04 -5.11
N ALA A 61 -5.86 6.83 -4.27
CA ALA A 61 -5.89 7.20 -2.86
C ALA A 61 -5.85 8.71 -2.62
N THR A 62 -5.23 9.48 -3.52
CA THR A 62 -5.05 10.92 -3.34
C THR A 62 -5.92 11.77 -4.26
N GLY A 63 -6.49 11.18 -5.31
CA GLY A 63 -7.10 11.92 -6.41
C GLY A 63 -6.09 12.65 -7.30
N TYR A 64 -4.78 12.53 -7.02
CA TYR A 64 -3.72 13.17 -7.80
C TYR A 64 -3.34 12.28 -9.01
N PRO A 65 -3.53 12.74 -10.26
CA PRO A 65 -3.35 11.87 -11.43
C PRO A 65 -1.87 11.76 -11.83
N LEU A 66 -1.09 10.95 -11.11
CA LEU A 66 0.38 10.84 -11.29
C LEU A 66 0.79 10.55 -12.73
N ALA A 67 0.08 9.65 -13.43
CA ALA A 67 0.37 9.31 -14.82
C ALA A 67 0.23 10.52 -15.76
N TYR A 68 -0.84 11.30 -15.58
CA TYR A 68 -1.12 12.48 -16.38
C TYR A 68 -0.09 13.58 -16.14
N VAL A 69 0.21 13.84 -14.86
CA VAL A 69 1.22 14.83 -14.48
C VAL A 69 2.59 14.42 -15.01
N SER A 70 2.99 13.15 -14.83
CA SER A 70 4.26 12.63 -15.35
C SER A 70 4.37 12.78 -16.87
N ALA A 71 3.29 12.54 -17.62
CA ALA A 71 3.29 12.74 -19.07
C ALA A 71 3.48 14.22 -19.45
N LYS A 72 2.85 15.16 -18.72
CA LYS A 72 3.05 16.60 -18.92
C LYS A 72 4.49 17.02 -18.61
N LEU A 73 5.08 16.51 -17.54
CA LEU A 73 6.49 16.76 -17.21
C LEU A 73 7.43 16.26 -18.31
N GLY A 74 7.15 15.07 -18.87
CA GLY A 74 7.90 14.54 -20.02
C GLY A 74 7.81 15.40 -21.29
N LEU A 75 6.77 16.23 -21.42
CA LEU A 75 6.63 17.22 -22.50
C LEU A 75 7.29 18.57 -22.18
N GLY A 76 7.98 18.69 -21.04
CA GLY A 76 8.70 19.89 -20.63
C GLY A 76 7.90 20.86 -19.76
N TYR A 77 6.63 20.57 -19.46
CA TYR A 77 5.86 21.36 -18.51
C TYR A 77 6.48 21.26 -17.11
N LYS A 78 6.34 22.33 -16.33
CA LYS A 78 6.65 22.35 -14.90
C LYS A 78 5.41 22.04 -14.07
N LEU A 79 5.60 21.54 -12.85
CA LEU A 79 4.49 21.18 -11.96
C LEU A 79 3.50 22.32 -11.72
N TYR A 80 3.97 23.57 -11.66
CA TYR A 80 3.12 24.74 -11.44
C TYR A 80 2.31 25.15 -12.67
N GLU A 81 2.66 24.67 -13.87
CA GLU A 81 1.93 24.92 -15.13
C GLU A 81 0.82 23.90 -15.37
N VAL A 82 0.91 22.73 -14.70
CA VAL A 82 -0.11 21.69 -14.80
C VAL A 82 -1.24 22.04 -13.82
N MET A 83 -2.46 22.21 -14.34
CA MET A 83 -3.64 22.51 -13.52
C MET A 83 -4.05 21.29 -12.68
N ASN A 84 -4.45 21.53 -11.43
CA ASN A 84 -5.09 20.51 -10.61
C ASN A 84 -6.55 20.33 -11.05
N GLU A 85 -6.86 19.22 -11.71
CA GLU A 85 -8.21 18.92 -12.21
C GLU A 85 -9.27 18.72 -11.11
N VAL A 86 -8.84 18.44 -9.87
CA VAL A 86 -9.75 18.25 -8.72
C VAL A 86 -10.24 19.59 -8.19
N SER A 87 -9.31 20.52 -7.91
CA SER A 87 -9.67 21.85 -7.37
C SER A 87 -10.03 22.85 -8.46
N LYS A 88 -9.48 22.70 -9.67
CA LYS A 88 -9.53 23.62 -10.82
C LYS A 88 -9.09 25.06 -10.54
N ALA A 89 -8.50 25.29 -9.37
CA ALA A 89 -8.07 26.60 -8.89
C ALA A 89 -6.60 26.62 -8.47
N THR A 90 -5.97 25.45 -8.34
CA THR A 90 -4.56 25.30 -7.96
C THR A 90 -3.79 24.54 -9.04
N SER A 91 -2.47 24.52 -8.94
CA SER A 91 -1.62 23.69 -9.81
C SER A 91 -1.40 22.31 -9.22
N ALA A 92 -0.74 21.44 -9.98
CA ALA A 92 -0.29 20.12 -9.55
C ALA A 92 0.94 20.20 -8.62
N PHE A 93 1.46 21.40 -8.31
CA PHE A 93 2.62 21.57 -7.44
C PHE A 93 2.23 21.63 -5.96
N PHE A 94 1.81 20.49 -5.41
CA PHE A 94 1.46 20.35 -4.00
C PHE A 94 1.58 18.89 -3.56
N GLU A 95 1.58 18.67 -2.25
CA GLU A 95 1.43 17.34 -1.66
C GLU A 95 -0.02 17.15 -1.20
N PRO A 96 -0.73 16.11 -1.66
CA PRO A 96 -2.10 15.85 -1.23
C PRO A 96 -2.21 15.63 0.29
N SER A 97 -3.24 16.22 0.89
CA SER A 97 -3.65 15.94 2.27
C SER A 97 -4.89 15.06 2.25
N LEU A 98 -4.92 14.02 3.08
CA LEU A 98 -6.00 13.05 3.15
C LEU A 98 -6.69 13.15 4.52
N ASP A 99 -8.00 13.39 4.52
CA ASP A 99 -8.87 13.36 5.70
C ASP A 99 -9.54 11.98 5.89
N TYR A 100 -8.96 10.95 5.26
CA TYR A 100 -9.39 9.56 5.28
C TYR A 100 -8.20 8.61 5.21
N ILE A 101 -8.45 7.34 5.49
CA ILE A 101 -7.51 6.23 5.40
C ILE A 101 -7.87 5.38 4.19
N THR A 102 -6.85 4.91 3.48
CA THR A 102 -6.97 3.90 2.44
C THR A 102 -6.28 2.61 2.88
N VAL A 103 -6.96 1.48 2.78
CA VAL A 103 -6.38 0.15 2.99
C VAL A 103 -6.34 -0.61 1.68
N LYS A 104 -5.17 -1.15 1.35
CA LYS A 104 -4.95 -2.04 0.21
C LYS A 104 -4.67 -3.46 0.71
N ILE A 105 -5.41 -4.45 0.21
CA ILE A 105 -5.15 -5.87 0.49
C ILE A 105 -4.93 -6.60 -0.85
N PRO A 106 -3.83 -7.37 -1.01
CA PRO A 106 -3.68 -8.21 -2.19
C PRO A 106 -4.68 -9.36 -2.19
N ARG A 107 -5.07 -9.82 -3.38
CA ARG A 107 -5.89 -11.02 -3.59
C ARG A 107 -5.01 -12.19 -4.04
N TRP A 108 -5.18 -13.34 -3.41
CA TRP A 108 -4.53 -14.60 -3.77
C TRP A 108 -5.57 -15.65 -4.16
N ASP A 109 -5.19 -16.54 -5.08
CA ASP A 109 -5.98 -17.70 -5.51
C ASP A 109 -5.03 -18.91 -5.68
N LEU A 110 -4.53 -19.40 -4.54
CA LEU A 110 -3.49 -20.45 -4.50
C LEU A 110 -4.07 -21.87 -4.53
N THR A 111 -5.38 -22.02 -4.31
CA THR A 111 -6.07 -23.33 -4.35
C THR A 111 -6.09 -23.94 -5.74
N LYS A 112 -5.78 -23.17 -6.78
CA LYS A 112 -5.60 -23.67 -8.15
C LYS A 112 -4.26 -24.35 -8.38
N PHE A 113 -3.32 -24.27 -7.43
CA PHE A 113 -1.94 -24.70 -7.60
C PHE A 113 -1.47 -25.59 -6.43
N ASP A 114 -1.91 -26.86 -6.44
CA ASP A 114 -1.68 -27.82 -5.35
C ASP A 114 -0.21 -28.04 -4.97
N SER A 115 0.71 -27.98 -5.94
CA SER A 115 2.14 -28.17 -5.71
C SER A 115 2.91 -26.88 -5.40
N SER A 116 2.22 -25.73 -5.34
CA SER A 116 2.87 -24.44 -5.12
C SER A 116 3.08 -24.15 -3.63
N ASN A 117 4.23 -23.58 -3.29
CA ASN A 117 4.47 -23.09 -1.94
C ASN A 117 3.56 -21.88 -1.67
N SER A 118 2.62 -22.02 -0.74
CA SER A 118 1.67 -20.96 -0.36
C SER A 118 2.22 -19.91 0.59
N GLY A 119 3.46 -20.07 1.08
CA GLY A 119 4.12 -19.08 1.93
C GLY A 119 4.41 -17.77 1.20
N LEU A 120 4.24 -16.65 1.91
CA LEU A 120 4.61 -15.31 1.45
C LEU A 120 6.13 -15.12 1.57
N GLY A 121 6.71 -14.46 0.57
CA GLY A 121 8.13 -14.13 0.51
C GLY A 121 8.36 -12.83 -0.27
N THR A 122 9.57 -12.64 -0.76
CA THR A 122 9.95 -11.50 -1.63
C THR A 122 9.30 -11.60 -3.01
N GLU A 123 8.97 -12.81 -3.46
CA GLU A 123 8.28 -13.06 -4.72
C GLU A 123 6.78 -12.78 -4.60
N MET A 124 6.26 -11.99 -5.53
CA MET A 124 4.83 -11.70 -5.59
C MET A 124 4.05 -12.90 -6.13
N LYS A 125 3.04 -13.34 -5.37
CA LYS A 125 2.10 -14.42 -5.74
C LYS A 125 0.64 -13.97 -5.81
N SER A 126 0.35 -12.70 -5.54
CA SER A 126 -1.01 -12.18 -5.61
C SER A 126 -1.45 -11.98 -7.06
N ILE A 127 -2.72 -12.26 -7.35
CA ILE A 127 -3.32 -12.18 -8.69
C ILE A 127 -4.10 -10.87 -8.89
N GLY A 128 -4.31 -10.11 -7.82
CA GLY A 128 -5.05 -8.86 -7.83
C GLY A 128 -4.89 -8.12 -6.52
N GLU A 129 -5.65 -7.05 -6.36
CA GLU A 129 -5.68 -6.22 -5.17
C GLU A 129 -7.01 -5.48 -5.05
N VAL A 130 -7.37 -5.16 -3.81
CA VAL A 130 -8.53 -4.34 -3.48
C VAL A 130 -8.06 -3.10 -2.74
N MET A 131 -8.83 -2.02 -2.84
CA MET A 131 -8.58 -0.76 -2.16
C MET A 131 -9.90 -0.28 -1.55
N ALA A 132 -9.89 0.00 -0.25
CA ALA A 132 -11.04 0.56 0.45
C ALA A 132 -10.68 1.86 1.16
N ILE A 133 -11.65 2.78 1.21
CA ILE A 133 -11.52 4.08 1.87
C ILE A 133 -12.50 4.16 3.05
N GLY A 134 -12.04 4.74 4.14
CA GLY A 134 -12.82 5.01 5.35
C GLY A 134 -12.17 6.09 6.21
N ARG A 135 -12.93 6.63 7.17
CA ARG A 135 -12.44 7.65 8.12
C ARG A 135 -11.82 7.04 9.38
N SER A 136 -11.92 5.73 9.54
CA SER A 136 -11.18 4.98 10.55
C SER A 136 -10.44 3.79 9.91
N PHE A 137 -9.43 3.28 10.60
CA PHE A 137 -8.69 2.10 10.14
C PHE A 137 -9.62 0.88 10.09
N GLU A 138 -10.45 0.69 11.11
CA GLU A 138 -11.40 -0.42 11.24
C GLU A 138 -12.42 -0.42 10.10
N GLU A 139 -12.97 0.75 9.76
CA GLU A 139 -13.90 0.90 8.63
C GLU A 139 -13.23 0.48 7.32
N SER A 140 -12.04 1.04 7.05
CA SER A 140 -11.29 0.79 5.81
C SER A 140 -10.88 -0.67 5.70
N MET A 141 -10.39 -1.25 6.80
CA MET A 141 -9.96 -2.64 6.86
C MET A 141 -11.13 -3.59 6.63
N GLN A 142 -12.27 -3.38 7.31
CA GLN A 142 -13.44 -4.23 7.12
C GLN A 142 -13.99 -4.15 5.69
N LYS A 143 -14.06 -2.96 5.10
CA LYS A 143 -14.45 -2.79 3.69
C LYS A 143 -13.48 -3.53 2.77
N ALA A 144 -12.18 -3.40 2.97
CA ALA A 144 -11.17 -4.08 2.14
C ALA A 144 -11.30 -5.60 2.21
N VAL A 145 -11.50 -6.18 3.42
CA VAL A 145 -11.67 -7.63 3.56
C VAL A 145 -12.93 -8.11 2.81
N ARG A 146 -14.05 -7.39 2.91
CA ARG A 146 -15.29 -7.72 2.17
C ARG A 146 -15.13 -7.66 0.64
N MET A 147 -14.17 -6.90 0.14
CA MET A 147 -13.90 -6.80 -1.31
C MET A 147 -13.07 -7.97 -1.84
N LEU A 148 -12.45 -8.79 -0.98
CA LEU A 148 -11.56 -9.87 -1.40
C LEU A 148 -12.28 -10.96 -2.18
N ASP A 149 -13.51 -11.30 -1.76
CA ASP A 149 -14.36 -12.23 -2.48
C ASP A 149 -15.85 -12.04 -2.17
N ILE A 150 -16.70 -12.63 -3.01
CA ILE A 150 -18.16 -12.59 -2.85
C ILE A 150 -18.54 -13.32 -1.56
N GLY A 151 -19.27 -12.64 -0.68
CA GLY A 151 -19.78 -13.20 0.56
C GLY A 151 -18.81 -13.14 1.74
N GLU A 152 -17.63 -12.53 1.58
CA GLU A 152 -16.74 -12.26 2.72
C GLU A 152 -17.41 -11.25 3.68
N PRO A 153 -17.55 -11.56 4.99
CA PRO A 153 -18.31 -10.72 5.93
C PRO A 153 -17.48 -9.55 6.50
N GLY A 154 -16.15 -9.64 6.44
CA GLY A 154 -15.21 -8.69 7.02
C GLY A 154 -14.15 -9.39 7.86
N LEU A 155 -13.52 -8.66 8.77
CA LEU A 155 -12.44 -9.20 9.62
C LEU A 155 -12.95 -10.28 10.59
N VAL A 156 -14.22 -10.19 11.01
CA VAL A 156 -14.89 -11.13 11.91
C VAL A 156 -16.05 -11.85 11.20
N GLY A 157 -16.40 -13.05 11.68
CA GLY A 157 -17.53 -13.84 11.15
C GLY A 157 -17.22 -14.65 9.90
N GLY A 158 -16.00 -14.56 9.34
CA GLY A 158 -15.55 -15.38 8.21
C GLY A 158 -15.17 -16.81 8.62
N LYS A 159 -14.79 -17.64 7.62
CA LYS A 159 -14.43 -19.06 7.81
C LYS A 159 -13.34 -19.27 8.86
N VAL A 160 -12.28 -18.44 8.82
CA VAL A 160 -11.17 -18.51 9.79
C VAL A 160 -11.67 -18.17 11.19
N TYR A 161 -12.36 -17.04 11.35
CA TYR A 161 -12.88 -16.58 12.65
C TYR A 161 -13.76 -17.64 13.32
N ASN A 162 -14.72 -18.20 12.59
CA ASN A 162 -15.68 -19.21 13.07
C ASN A 162 -15.12 -20.65 13.14
N SER A 163 -13.86 -20.88 12.76
CA SER A 163 -13.26 -22.21 12.79
C SER A 163 -13.09 -22.74 14.23
N SER A 164 -12.96 -24.05 14.40
CA SER A 164 -12.67 -24.68 15.70
C SER A 164 -11.17 -24.74 16.05
N MET A 165 -10.33 -23.92 15.39
CA MET A 165 -8.89 -23.95 15.60
C MET A 165 -8.52 -23.59 17.04
N ASN A 166 -7.61 -24.36 17.63
CA ASN A 166 -7.06 -24.11 18.97
C ASN A 166 -5.93 -23.06 18.93
N LYS A 167 -5.44 -22.66 20.11
CA LYS A 167 -4.43 -21.61 20.25
C LYS A 167 -3.10 -22.00 19.59
N GLU A 168 -2.71 -23.27 19.68
CA GLU A 168 -1.49 -23.81 19.10
C GLU A 168 -1.53 -23.73 17.57
N GLU A 169 -2.64 -24.12 16.97
CA GLU A 169 -2.87 -24.06 15.52
C GLU A 169 -2.87 -22.63 14.99
N ILE A 170 -3.53 -21.70 15.69
CA ILE A 170 -3.53 -20.27 15.33
C ILE A 170 -2.11 -19.71 15.39
N THR A 171 -1.38 -20.02 16.46
CA THR A 171 0.01 -19.57 16.64
C THR A 171 0.92 -20.14 15.56
N ALA A 172 0.75 -21.40 15.18
CA ALA A 172 1.48 -22.01 14.08
C ALA A 172 1.15 -21.34 12.73
N ALA A 173 -0.13 -21.04 12.48
CA ALA A 173 -0.55 -20.33 11.27
C ALA A 173 0.08 -18.93 11.16
N LEU A 174 0.10 -18.17 12.26
CA LEU A 174 0.72 -16.83 12.31
C LEU A 174 2.23 -16.87 12.04
N LYS A 175 2.94 -17.92 12.46
CA LYS A 175 4.37 -18.11 12.16
C LYS A 175 4.63 -18.47 10.70
N SER A 176 3.67 -19.10 10.02
CA SER A 176 3.85 -19.65 8.67
C SER A 176 3.80 -18.63 7.52
N ARG A 177 3.65 -17.32 7.81
CA ARG A 177 3.59 -16.22 6.82
C ARG A 177 2.68 -16.54 5.63
N LYS A 178 1.46 -17.00 5.87
CA LYS A 178 0.47 -17.31 4.82
C LYS A 178 -0.32 -16.06 4.38
N PRO A 179 -0.91 -16.06 3.16
CA PRO A 179 -1.93 -15.09 2.79
C PRO A 179 -3.01 -14.96 3.85
N TYR A 180 -3.52 -13.74 4.04
CA TYR A 180 -4.59 -13.43 4.98
C TYR A 180 -4.28 -13.81 6.44
N TRP A 181 -3.00 -13.83 6.85
CA TRP A 181 -2.57 -14.12 8.23
C TRP A 181 -3.31 -13.26 9.28
N PHE A 182 -3.70 -12.03 8.93
CA PHE A 182 -4.43 -11.12 9.80
C PHE A 182 -5.83 -11.64 10.20
N LEU A 183 -6.44 -12.55 9.43
CA LEU A 183 -7.69 -13.22 9.82
C LEU A 183 -7.48 -14.20 10.98
N TYR A 184 -6.31 -14.83 11.04
CA TYR A 184 -5.92 -15.68 12.17
C TYR A 184 -5.59 -14.82 13.40
N ALA A 185 -4.98 -13.66 13.19
CA ALA A 185 -4.76 -12.69 14.27
C ALA A 185 -6.11 -12.24 14.86
N ALA A 186 -7.11 -11.95 14.02
CA ALA A 186 -8.45 -11.59 14.48
C ALA A 186 -9.17 -12.69 15.28
N LYS A 187 -8.83 -13.97 15.07
CA LYS A 187 -9.32 -15.09 15.89
C LYS A 187 -8.56 -15.24 17.22
N ALA A 188 -7.29 -14.82 17.26
CA ALA A 188 -6.43 -14.97 18.42
C ALA A 188 -6.83 -14.06 19.58
N PHE A 189 -7.54 -12.97 19.29
CA PHE A 189 -8.13 -12.04 20.25
C PHE A 189 -9.62 -12.33 20.43
#